data_AF-A0A8B3KAT9-F1
#
_entry.id   AF-A0A8B3KAT9-F1
#
_cell.length_a   1.000
_cell.length_b   1.000
_cell.length_c   1.000
_cell.angle_alpha   90.00
_cell.angle_beta   90.00
_cell.angle_gamma   90.00
#
_symmetry.space_group_name_H-M   'P 1'
#
loop_
_entity.id
_entity.type
_entity.pdbx_description
1 polymer ?
#
loop_
_entity_poly.entity_id
_entity_poly.type
_entity_poly.pdbx_seq_one_letter_code
_entity_poly.pdbx_strand_id
1 'polypeptide(L)'
;MKYNPRKSENESMRIIIDCDPGNGIPGANIDDGLALALAIAAPQIALEMITTVAGNTPVDVGYAVARDLITQLDIPVAVYRGASRALLEDPQPWREKLDHGVDQFGLRQLWSNVPAPALCQQVEPHAPEAIGELICRNPGEITLVATGPLTNVAIALQLYPQIVHAVKNIVVMGGVFNVPGYLKDTNFGLDPEAAHAVLTSGAPVTLVPMDVTTQTQMLHADLDRLAKTENGLSRYLAQTIRPWITYSMQTRNLPGCWIHDVLTIAWLLDPSLATTAEDYLDVSLEGITRGMTCCYGRDTLRLNIGIPEPKGAQVTILQSIDNPRLISLIEHYIQNYGA
;
A
#
# COMPACT_ATOMS: atom_id res chain seq x y z
N MET A 1 -1.56 -25.48 2.10
CA MET A 1 -0.94 -26.11 0.90
C MET A 1 0.39 -25.40 0.70
N LYS A 2 1.52 -26.08 0.44
CA LYS A 2 2.80 -25.37 0.27
C LYS A 2 2.77 -24.56 -1.03
N TYR A 3 3.11 -23.27 -0.96
CA TYR A 3 3.24 -22.42 -2.15
C TYR A 3 4.41 -22.91 -3.01
N ASN A 4 4.20 -22.95 -4.32
CA ASN A 4 5.23 -23.30 -5.30
C ASN A 4 5.46 -22.09 -6.22
N PRO A 5 6.62 -21.42 -6.14
CA PRO A 5 6.90 -20.24 -6.96
C PRO A 5 6.82 -20.56 -8.45
N ARG A 6 6.37 -19.58 -9.25
CA ARG A 6 6.55 -19.65 -10.70
C ARG A 6 8.05 -19.64 -11.01
N LYS A 7 8.47 -20.42 -12.01
CA LYS A 7 9.84 -20.33 -12.54
C LYS A 7 10.02 -18.90 -13.07
N SER A 8 11.02 -18.18 -12.56
CA SER A 8 11.29 -16.82 -13.04
C SER A 8 11.80 -16.89 -14.48
N GLU A 9 11.26 -16.04 -15.34
CA GLU A 9 12.02 -15.58 -16.50
C GLU A 9 13.17 -14.70 -15.97
N ASN A 10 14.30 -14.66 -16.68
CA ASN A 10 15.62 -14.21 -16.19
C ASN A 10 15.73 -12.72 -15.73
N GLU A 11 14.63 -11.96 -15.60
CA GLU A 11 14.65 -10.55 -15.22
C GLU A 11 13.86 -10.29 -13.93
N SER A 12 14.53 -9.68 -12.94
CA SER A 12 13.88 -9.17 -11.73
C SER A 12 13.01 -7.95 -12.05
N MET A 13 11.80 -7.91 -11.49
CA MET A 13 10.89 -6.78 -11.59
C MET A 13 11.41 -5.61 -10.76
N ARG A 14 11.69 -4.49 -11.41
CA ARG A 14 12.16 -3.26 -10.77
C ARG A 14 10.97 -2.47 -10.24
N ILE A 15 10.92 -2.22 -8.94
CA ILE A 15 9.79 -1.54 -8.30
C ILE A 15 10.22 -0.37 -7.42
N ILE A 16 9.33 0.62 -7.33
CA ILE A 16 9.31 1.65 -6.28
C ILE A 16 8.14 1.32 -5.36
N ILE A 17 8.30 1.49 -4.04
CA ILE A 17 7.17 1.43 -3.10
C ILE A 17 6.97 2.80 -2.45
N ASP A 18 5.81 3.40 -2.67
CA ASP A 18 5.34 4.64 -2.04
C ASP A 18 4.32 4.30 -0.93
N CYS A 19 4.71 4.49 0.33
CA CYS A 19 3.99 3.94 1.48
C CYS A 19 3.95 4.88 2.69
N ASP A 20 3.17 4.53 3.70
CA ASP A 20 2.94 5.32 4.91
C ASP A 20 3.08 4.48 6.20
N PRO A 21 4.18 3.73 6.37
CA PRO A 21 4.25 2.60 7.30
C PRO A 21 4.06 3.00 8.77
N GLY A 22 3.29 2.19 9.50
CA GLY A 22 2.99 2.36 10.91
C GLY A 22 3.55 1.28 11.84
N ASN A 23 4.44 0.41 11.35
CA ASN A 23 5.02 -0.67 12.15
C ASN A 23 5.69 -0.15 13.42
N GLY A 24 5.22 -0.64 14.57
CA GLY A 24 5.69 -0.23 15.90
C GLY A 24 5.08 1.07 16.43
N ILE A 25 4.21 1.73 15.66
CA ILE A 25 3.49 2.93 16.09
C ILE A 25 2.12 2.51 16.67
N PRO A 26 1.79 2.94 17.90
CA PRO A 26 0.51 2.57 18.52
C PRO A 26 -0.69 3.00 17.69
N GLY A 27 -1.55 2.04 17.33
CA GLY A 27 -2.77 2.33 16.56
C GLY A 27 -2.60 2.57 15.07
N ALA A 28 -1.37 2.57 14.55
CA ALA A 28 -1.13 2.69 13.12
C ALA A 28 -1.09 1.32 12.46
N ASN A 29 -1.56 1.25 11.20
CA ASN A 29 -1.57 0.02 10.42
C ASN A 29 -0.14 -0.47 10.13
N ILE A 30 0.04 -1.79 10.04
CA ILE A 30 1.37 -2.46 9.94
C ILE A 30 1.68 -3.00 8.56
N ASP A 31 0.76 -2.79 7.63
CA ASP A 31 0.62 -3.59 6.43
C ASP A 31 1.60 -3.16 5.34
N ASP A 32 1.91 -1.87 5.24
CA ASP A 32 3.07 -1.36 4.50
C ASP A 32 4.36 -2.08 4.89
N GLY A 33 4.61 -2.30 6.19
CA GLY A 33 5.80 -3.03 6.63
C GLY A 33 5.79 -4.50 6.23
N LEU A 34 4.61 -5.12 6.12
CA LEU A 34 4.46 -6.47 5.58
C LEU A 34 4.70 -6.50 4.06
N ALA A 35 4.21 -5.50 3.32
CA ALA A 35 4.45 -5.32 1.90
C ALA A 35 5.94 -5.11 1.60
N LEU A 36 6.59 -4.21 2.34
CA LEU A 36 8.04 -3.97 2.26
C LEU A 36 8.82 -5.25 2.57
N ALA A 37 8.46 -5.97 3.64
CA ALA A 37 9.11 -7.23 4.00
C ALA A 37 8.99 -8.29 2.89
N LEU A 38 7.82 -8.43 2.28
CA LEU A 38 7.61 -9.35 1.17
C LEU A 38 8.45 -8.96 -0.06
N ALA A 39 8.48 -7.67 -0.40
CA ALA A 39 9.27 -7.16 -1.52
C ALA A 39 10.77 -7.40 -1.32
N ILE A 40 11.28 -7.17 -0.11
CA ILE A 40 12.68 -7.41 0.27
C ILE A 40 13.01 -8.91 0.22
N ALA A 41 12.08 -9.77 0.65
CA ALA A 41 12.30 -11.20 0.69
C ALA A 41 12.25 -11.90 -0.68
N ALA A 42 11.62 -11.27 -1.68
CA ALA A 42 11.39 -11.89 -2.98
C ALA A 42 12.54 -11.58 -3.96
N PRO A 43 13.37 -12.58 -4.36
CA PRO A 43 14.49 -12.36 -5.28
C PRO A 43 14.06 -11.92 -6.70
N GLN A 44 12.79 -12.13 -7.05
CA GLN A 44 12.20 -11.66 -8.31
C GLN A 44 11.93 -10.15 -8.30
N ILE A 45 12.07 -9.47 -7.16
CA ILE A 45 11.86 -8.03 -7.03
C ILE A 45 13.21 -7.34 -6.79
N ALA A 46 13.49 -6.34 -7.61
CA ALA A 46 14.52 -5.34 -7.36
C ALA A 46 13.83 -4.09 -6.80
N LEU A 47 13.89 -3.91 -5.48
CA LEU A 47 13.35 -2.73 -4.81
C LEU A 47 14.33 -1.55 -4.98
N GLU A 48 14.02 -0.64 -5.90
CA GLU A 48 14.90 0.47 -6.28
C GLU A 48 14.96 1.54 -5.19
N MET A 49 13.81 1.84 -4.60
CA MET A 49 13.69 2.79 -3.50
C MET A 49 12.35 2.63 -2.78
N ILE A 50 12.32 3.17 -1.56
CA ILE A 50 11.11 3.40 -0.77
C ILE A 50 10.87 4.89 -0.70
N THR A 51 9.64 5.31 -0.93
CA THR A 51 9.20 6.69 -0.72
C THR A 51 8.11 6.71 0.34
N THR A 52 8.08 7.76 1.17
CA THR A 52 7.07 7.88 2.23
C THR A 52 6.13 9.06 2.03
N VAL A 53 4.88 8.88 2.42
CA VAL A 53 3.82 9.91 2.36
C VAL A 53 3.09 9.97 3.70
N ALA A 54 2.51 11.13 4.04
CA ALA A 54 1.65 11.23 5.21
C ALA A 54 0.33 10.46 4.99
N GLY A 55 0.03 9.52 5.88
CA GLY A 55 -1.18 8.69 5.82
C GLY A 55 -1.46 7.99 7.16
N ASN A 56 -1.35 6.68 7.27
CA ASN A 56 -1.45 5.93 8.53
C ASN A 56 -0.62 6.58 9.66
N THR A 57 0.53 7.16 9.31
CA THR A 57 1.33 8.00 10.21
C THR A 57 1.67 9.36 9.59
N PRO A 58 2.05 10.38 10.40
CA PRO A 58 2.72 11.55 9.87
C PRO A 58 3.99 11.15 9.09
N VAL A 59 4.29 11.85 7.99
CA VAL A 59 5.37 11.44 7.06
C VAL A 59 6.74 11.25 7.73
N ASP A 60 7.06 12.04 8.75
CA ASP A 60 8.34 11.92 9.48
C ASP A 60 8.43 10.62 10.28
N VAL A 61 7.28 10.14 10.79
CA VAL A 61 7.17 8.88 11.50
C VAL A 61 7.29 7.73 10.52
N GLY A 62 6.50 7.74 9.43
CA GLY A 62 6.58 6.70 8.40
C GLY A 62 7.97 6.61 7.76
N TYR A 63 8.61 7.74 7.50
CA TYR A 63 10.01 7.80 7.05
C TYR A 63 10.95 7.11 8.03
N ALA A 64 10.81 7.39 9.34
CA ALA A 64 11.62 6.76 10.38
C ALA A 64 11.37 5.25 10.48
N VAL A 65 10.11 4.80 10.36
CA VAL A 65 9.75 3.36 10.35
C VAL A 65 10.42 2.64 9.16
N ALA A 66 10.29 3.19 7.95
CA ALA A 66 10.93 2.60 6.76
C ALA A 66 12.47 2.58 6.91
N ARG A 67 13.06 3.69 7.38
CA ARG A 67 14.50 3.80 7.63
C ARG A 67 15.01 2.80 8.65
N ASP A 68 14.26 2.60 9.73
CA ASP A 68 14.59 1.64 10.78
C ASP A 68 14.61 0.21 10.24
N LEU A 69 13.58 -0.20 9.48
CA LEU A 69 13.55 -1.51 8.81
C LEU A 69 14.77 -1.75 7.93
N ILE A 70 15.08 -0.81 7.02
CA ILE A 70 16.23 -0.91 6.11
C ILE A 70 17.54 -1.00 6.88
N THR A 71 17.67 -0.24 7.98
CA THR A 71 18.90 -0.22 8.80
C THR A 71 19.06 -1.52 9.59
N GLN A 72 17.98 -2.06 10.16
CA GLN A 72 18.02 -3.33 10.89
C GLN A 72 18.37 -4.53 10.01
N LEU A 73 18.01 -4.47 8.72
CA LEU A 73 18.31 -5.52 7.74
C LEU A 73 19.64 -5.33 7.01
N ASP A 74 20.30 -4.17 7.19
CA ASP A 74 21.54 -3.79 6.49
C ASP A 74 21.44 -3.91 4.96
N ILE A 75 20.32 -3.44 4.38
CA ILE A 75 20.08 -3.47 2.94
C ILE A 75 20.28 -2.08 2.30
N PRO A 76 20.89 -1.99 1.11
CA PRO A 76 21.28 -0.72 0.51
C PRO A 76 20.14 -0.05 -0.27
N VAL A 77 18.91 -0.04 0.27
CA VAL A 77 17.74 0.60 -0.36
C VAL A 77 17.59 2.02 0.17
N ALA A 78 17.49 2.99 -0.74
CA ALA A 78 17.26 4.38 -0.36
C ALA A 78 15.81 4.59 0.11
N VAL A 79 15.64 5.38 1.17
CA VAL A 79 14.32 5.85 1.64
C VAL A 79 14.24 7.35 1.42
N TYR A 80 13.19 7.81 0.74
CA TYR A 80 12.93 9.21 0.44
C TYR A 80 11.69 9.68 1.18
N ARG A 81 11.81 10.81 1.86
CA ARG A 81 10.66 11.48 2.46
C ARG A 81 9.85 12.18 1.37
N GLY A 82 8.52 12.15 1.48
CA GLY A 82 7.63 12.84 0.55
C GLY A 82 6.69 13.84 1.22
N ALA A 83 5.48 13.95 0.65
CA ALA A 83 4.47 14.92 1.03
C ALA A 83 3.99 14.69 2.46
N SER A 84 3.92 15.78 3.23
CA SER A 84 3.45 15.78 4.63
C SER A 84 1.95 16.00 4.77
N ARG A 85 1.25 16.29 3.67
CA ARG A 85 -0.20 16.56 3.63
C ARG A 85 -0.73 16.30 2.23
N ALA A 86 -2.04 16.11 2.14
CA ALA A 86 -2.77 16.01 0.88
C ALA A 86 -2.65 17.27 0.01
N LEU A 87 -3.02 17.15 -1.26
CA LEU A 87 -3.05 18.27 -2.20
C LEU A 87 -3.99 19.38 -1.74
N LEU A 88 -5.23 19.03 -1.37
CA LEU A 88 -6.25 19.99 -0.93
C LEU A 88 -6.98 19.61 0.38
N GLU A 89 -7.14 18.32 0.67
CA GLU A 89 -7.89 17.86 1.85
C GLU A 89 -7.25 18.35 3.17
N ASP A 90 -8.08 18.79 4.12
CA ASP A 90 -7.61 19.15 5.46
C ASP A 90 -7.15 17.90 6.21
N PRO A 91 -5.87 17.80 6.62
CA PRO A 91 -5.37 16.62 7.31
C PRO A 91 -5.89 16.51 8.75
N GLN A 92 -6.39 17.58 9.37
CA GLN A 92 -6.65 17.61 10.81
C GLN A 92 -7.70 16.56 11.25
N PRO A 93 -8.88 16.43 10.64
CA PRO A 93 -9.86 15.42 11.05
C PRO A 93 -9.34 13.98 10.93
N TRP A 94 -8.51 13.72 9.91
CA TRP A 94 -7.87 12.43 9.73
C TRP A 94 -6.81 12.16 10.80
N ARG A 95 -5.97 13.16 11.12
CA ARG A 95 -4.96 13.06 12.20
C ARG A 95 -5.62 12.80 13.55
N GLU A 96 -6.67 13.56 13.89
CA GLU A 96 -7.39 13.36 15.14
C GLU A 96 -7.91 11.92 15.29
N LYS A 97 -8.42 11.34 14.20
CA LYS A 97 -8.91 9.95 14.20
C LYS A 97 -7.78 8.92 14.28
N LEU A 98 -6.74 9.06 13.46
CA LEU A 98 -5.69 8.05 13.32
C LEU A 98 -4.70 8.08 14.48
N ASP A 99 -4.32 9.27 14.95
CA ASP A 99 -3.27 9.43 15.96
C ASP A 99 -3.80 9.16 17.39
N HIS A 100 -5.11 9.33 17.62
CA HIS A 100 -5.76 9.13 18.92
C HIS A 100 -6.71 7.94 18.97
N GLY A 101 -6.96 7.26 17.84
CA GLY A 101 -7.92 6.15 17.78
C GLY A 101 -7.59 5.04 18.78
N VAL A 102 -6.31 4.70 18.97
CA VAL A 102 -5.87 3.69 19.94
C VAL A 102 -6.18 4.06 21.39
N ASP A 103 -6.16 5.36 21.72
CA ASP A 103 -6.39 5.87 23.07
C ASP A 103 -7.87 5.80 23.43
N GLN A 104 -8.77 5.99 22.46
CA GLN A 104 -10.21 5.85 22.65
C GLN A 104 -10.63 4.43 23.07
N PHE A 105 -9.86 3.42 22.67
CA PHE A 105 -10.08 2.03 23.09
C PHE A 105 -9.27 1.64 24.33
N GLY A 106 -8.37 2.49 24.82
CA GLY A 106 -7.48 2.17 25.94
C GLY A 106 -6.55 0.99 25.64
N LEU A 107 -6.01 0.92 24.41
CA LEU A 107 -5.22 -0.22 23.91
C LEU A 107 -3.75 0.11 23.62
N ARG A 108 -3.29 1.32 23.94
CA ARG A 108 -1.92 1.77 23.64
C ARG A 108 -0.85 0.86 24.29
N GLN A 109 -1.15 0.26 25.43
CA GLN A 109 -0.28 -0.67 26.15
C GLN A 109 0.09 -1.94 25.35
N LEU A 110 -0.63 -2.27 24.27
CA LEU A 110 -0.26 -3.39 23.40
C LEU A 110 1.11 -3.18 22.73
N TRP A 111 1.57 -1.93 22.62
CA TRP A 111 2.85 -1.56 22.02
C TRP A 111 3.96 -1.28 23.04
N SER A 112 3.75 -1.48 24.35
CA SER A 112 4.73 -1.13 25.40
C SER A 112 6.09 -1.81 25.25
N ASN A 113 6.15 -2.96 24.55
CA ASN A 113 7.37 -3.73 24.30
C ASN A 113 7.86 -3.63 22.84
N VAL A 114 7.31 -2.70 22.06
CA VAL A 114 7.74 -2.46 20.69
C VAL A 114 8.61 -1.22 20.65
N PRO A 115 9.87 -1.31 20.18
CA PRO A 115 10.74 -0.17 19.98
C PRO A 115 10.09 0.84 19.04
N ALA A 116 10.06 2.11 19.46
CA ALA A 116 9.70 3.19 18.58
C ALA A 116 10.90 3.52 17.66
N PRO A 117 10.66 3.83 16.37
CA PRO A 117 11.73 4.25 15.49
C PRO A 117 12.29 5.61 15.94
N ALA A 118 13.60 5.80 15.74
CA ALA A 118 14.24 7.08 16.01
C ALA A 118 13.87 8.10 14.93
N LEU A 119 13.20 9.19 15.32
CA LEU A 119 12.84 10.25 14.38
C LEU A 119 14.08 10.95 13.82
N CYS A 120 14.07 11.18 12.50
CA CYS A 120 15.05 12.02 11.83
C CYS A 120 14.50 13.44 11.69
N GLN A 121 15.28 14.45 12.05
CA GLN A 121 14.92 15.84 11.81
C GLN A 121 15.48 16.32 10.47
N GLN A 122 14.73 17.17 9.76
CA GLN A 122 15.18 17.94 8.59
C GLN A 122 15.58 17.11 7.36
N VAL A 123 14.67 16.25 6.89
CA VAL A 123 14.82 15.60 5.58
C VAL A 123 13.94 16.33 4.57
N GLU A 124 14.53 16.75 3.45
CA GLU A 124 13.80 17.42 2.37
C GLU A 124 12.87 16.44 1.64
N PRO A 125 11.65 16.86 1.24
CA PRO A 125 10.63 15.99 0.66
C PRO A 125 10.87 15.70 -0.83
N HIS A 126 11.93 14.97 -1.18
CA HIS A 126 12.31 14.68 -2.57
C HIS A 126 11.66 13.44 -3.20
N ALA A 127 10.72 12.78 -2.52
CA ALA A 127 10.08 11.57 -3.05
C ALA A 127 9.40 11.78 -4.42
N PRO A 128 8.58 12.82 -4.66
CA PRO A 128 7.94 13.00 -5.97
C PRO A 128 8.95 13.18 -7.11
N GLU A 129 10.02 13.94 -6.87
CA GLU A 129 11.10 14.11 -7.83
C GLU A 129 11.86 12.82 -8.10
N ALA A 130 12.20 12.07 -7.05
CA ALA A 130 12.90 10.79 -7.18
C ALA A 130 12.06 9.78 -7.99
N ILE A 131 10.75 9.68 -7.72
CA ILE A 131 9.80 8.83 -8.46
C ILE A 131 9.83 9.19 -9.94
N GLY A 132 9.62 10.47 -10.26
CA GLY A 132 9.57 10.93 -11.65
C GLY A 132 10.90 10.74 -12.36
N GLU A 133 12.01 11.11 -11.73
CA GLU A 133 13.35 11.00 -12.30
C GLU A 133 13.71 9.54 -12.63
N LEU A 134 13.44 8.59 -11.72
CA LEU A 134 13.74 7.18 -11.96
C LEU A 134 12.87 6.58 -13.07
N ILE A 135 11.56 6.80 -13.03
CA ILE A 135 10.62 6.27 -14.04
C ILE A 135 10.97 6.82 -15.42
N CYS A 136 11.18 8.12 -15.55
CA CYS A 136 11.37 8.77 -16.84
C CYS A 136 12.71 8.43 -17.49
N ARG A 137 13.71 8.03 -16.70
CA ARG A 137 15.00 7.53 -17.19
C ARG A 137 14.96 6.07 -17.65
N ASN A 138 13.95 5.31 -17.23
CA ASN A 138 13.84 3.87 -17.47
C ASN A 138 12.44 3.53 -18.02
N PRO A 139 12.07 4.06 -19.21
CA PRO A 139 10.73 3.90 -19.76
C PRO A 139 10.39 2.42 -20.02
N GLY A 140 9.25 1.98 -19.49
CA GLY A 140 8.73 0.61 -19.62
C GLY A 140 9.28 -0.38 -18.59
N GLU A 141 10.20 0.04 -17.71
CA GLU A 141 10.91 -0.86 -16.80
C GLU A 141 10.40 -0.82 -15.36
N ILE A 142 9.99 0.36 -14.87
CA ILE A 142 9.67 0.59 -13.46
C ILE A 142 8.18 0.43 -13.19
N THR A 143 7.83 -0.44 -12.23
CA THR A 143 6.51 -0.49 -11.62
C THR A 143 6.49 0.35 -10.35
N LEU A 144 5.55 1.29 -10.23
CA LEU A 144 5.33 2.07 -9.01
C LEU A 144 4.20 1.41 -8.20
N VAL A 145 4.50 0.97 -6.97
CA VAL A 145 3.52 0.42 -6.04
C VAL A 145 3.21 1.49 -5.00
N ALA A 146 1.96 1.97 -4.95
CA ALA A 146 1.52 2.98 -4.00
C ALA A 146 0.52 2.37 -3.01
N THR A 147 0.89 2.33 -1.73
CA THR A 147 0.09 1.75 -0.63
C THR A 147 -0.39 2.80 0.37
N GLY A 148 0.07 4.05 0.25
CA GLY A 148 -0.46 5.20 0.98
C GLY A 148 -1.29 6.15 0.11
N PRO A 149 -1.67 7.34 0.63
CA PRO A 149 -2.29 8.40 -0.16
C PRO A 149 -1.46 8.79 -1.38
N LEU A 150 -2.13 9.00 -2.51
CA LEU A 150 -1.48 9.14 -3.83
C LEU A 150 -0.78 10.49 -4.07
N THR A 151 -0.58 11.29 -3.03
CA THR A 151 -0.06 12.67 -3.12
C THR A 151 1.30 12.72 -3.81
N ASN A 152 2.24 11.86 -3.43
CA ASN A 152 3.56 11.82 -4.06
C ASN A 152 3.46 11.47 -5.55
N VAL A 153 2.61 10.51 -5.89
CA VAL A 153 2.37 10.05 -7.27
C VAL A 153 1.77 11.16 -8.12
N ALA A 154 0.76 11.88 -7.60
CA ALA A 154 0.12 12.98 -8.30
C ALA A 154 1.09 14.16 -8.52
N ILE A 155 1.92 14.50 -7.52
CA ILE A 155 2.96 15.53 -7.67
C ILE A 155 4.00 15.07 -8.72
N ALA A 156 4.42 13.80 -8.69
CA ALA A 156 5.36 13.26 -9.66
C ALA A 156 4.79 13.33 -11.10
N LEU A 157 3.51 13.00 -11.30
CA LEU A 157 2.82 13.14 -12.59
C LEU A 157 2.79 14.60 -13.06
N GLN A 158 2.61 15.56 -12.15
CA GLN A 158 2.60 16.98 -12.49
C GLN A 158 3.98 17.51 -12.85
N LEU A 159 5.03 17.12 -12.11
CA LEU A 159 6.41 17.53 -12.35
C LEU A 159 7.01 16.82 -13.57
N TYR A 160 6.61 15.57 -13.82
CA TYR A 160 7.12 14.71 -14.89
C TYR A 160 5.96 14.08 -15.69
N PRO A 161 5.25 14.84 -16.54
CA PRO A 161 4.08 14.33 -17.28
C PRO A 161 4.35 13.11 -18.16
N GLN A 162 5.61 12.89 -18.57
CA GLN A 162 6.05 11.74 -19.34
C GLN A 162 5.95 10.41 -18.58
N ILE A 163 5.79 10.42 -17.24
CA ILE A 163 5.49 9.21 -16.44
C ILE A 163 4.33 8.43 -17.04
N VAL A 164 3.29 9.12 -17.54
CA VAL A 164 2.09 8.51 -18.13
C VAL A 164 2.41 7.48 -19.22
N HIS A 165 3.50 7.69 -19.97
CA HIS A 165 3.94 6.79 -21.03
C HIS A 165 5.20 5.98 -20.67
N ALA A 166 5.94 6.39 -19.64
CA ALA A 166 7.20 5.77 -19.24
C ALA A 166 7.02 4.73 -18.12
N VAL A 167 6.00 4.84 -17.27
CA VAL A 167 5.78 3.87 -16.19
C VAL A 167 5.31 2.53 -16.76
N LYS A 168 5.84 1.42 -16.25
CA LYS A 168 5.40 0.09 -16.65
C LYS A 168 3.99 -0.20 -16.16
N ASN A 169 3.72 0.13 -14.89
CA ASN A 169 2.43 0.03 -14.22
C ASN A 169 2.45 0.85 -12.93
N ILE A 170 1.30 1.42 -12.55
CA ILE A 170 1.08 2.00 -11.22
C ILE A 170 0.11 1.06 -10.47
N VAL A 171 0.61 0.31 -9.50
CA VAL A 171 -0.19 -0.58 -8.66
C VAL A 171 -0.62 0.17 -7.41
N VAL A 172 -1.91 0.38 -7.21
CA VAL A 172 -2.48 1.20 -6.14
C VAL A 172 -3.25 0.32 -5.17
N MET A 173 -2.89 0.31 -3.88
CA MET A 173 -3.80 -0.12 -2.82
C MET A 173 -4.68 1.07 -2.42
N GLY A 174 -5.98 0.93 -2.65
CA GLY A 174 -6.94 1.94 -2.26
C GLY A 174 -8.23 1.89 -3.06
N GLY A 175 -9.16 2.76 -2.69
CA GLY A 175 -10.50 2.79 -3.25
C GLY A 175 -11.41 1.69 -2.71
N VAL A 176 -12.72 1.92 -2.86
CA VAL A 176 -13.76 1.00 -2.39
C VAL A 176 -14.99 1.15 -3.28
N PHE A 177 -15.63 0.03 -3.62
CA PHE A 177 -16.85 0.00 -4.42
C PHE A 177 -18.03 -0.53 -3.62
N ASN A 178 -17.88 -1.66 -2.94
CA ASN A 178 -18.99 -2.38 -2.32
C ASN A 178 -18.57 -3.13 -1.05
N VAL A 179 -17.99 -2.41 -0.10
CA VAL A 179 -17.69 -2.93 1.24
C VAL A 179 -18.66 -2.33 2.26
N PRO A 180 -19.52 -3.13 2.92
CA PRO A 180 -20.47 -2.64 3.91
C PRO A 180 -19.79 -1.82 5.02
N GLY A 181 -20.33 -0.63 5.30
CA GLY A 181 -19.80 0.27 6.33
C GLY A 181 -18.70 1.22 5.84
N TYR A 182 -18.26 1.11 4.59
CA TYR A 182 -17.23 1.97 4.01
C TYR A 182 -17.78 2.74 2.82
N LEU A 183 -17.81 4.07 2.93
CA LEU A 183 -18.15 4.96 1.81
C LEU A 183 -16.92 5.35 0.98
N LYS A 184 -15.75 5.37 1.63
CA LYS A 184 -14.46 5.70 1.02
C LYS A 184 -13.36 4.90 1.72
N ASP A 185 -12.33 4.61 0.98
CA ASP A 185 -11.07 4.06 1.49
C ASP A 185 -10.25 5.15 2.22
N THR A 186 -9.33 4.75 3.09
CA THR A 186 -8.50 5.68 3.87
C THR A 186 -7.55 6.47 2.97
N ASN A 187 -6.84 5.81 2.04
CA ASN A 187 -5.86 6.46 1.17
C ASN A 187 -6.53 7.47 0.23
N PHE A 188 -7.66 7.08 -0.34
CA PHE A 188 -8.47 7.94 -1.22
C PHE A 188 -9.20 9.05 -0.46
N GLY A 189 -9.62 8.78 0.78
CA GLY A 189 -10.25 9.77 1.63
C GLY A 189 -9.26 10.83 2.15
N LEU A 190 -8.00 10.46 2.35
CA LEU A 190 -6.93 11.37 2.76
C LEU A 190 -6.54 12.34 1.65
N ASP A 191 -6.49 11.91 0.39
CA ASP A 191 -6.22 12.79 -0.74
C ASP A 191 -7.07 12.44 -1.98
N PRO A 192 -8.34 12.88 -2.01
CA PRO A 192 -9.25 12.61 -3.12
C PRO A 192 -8.75 13.18 -4.46
N GLU A 193 -8.14 14.38 -4.43
CA GLU A 193 -7.59 15.02 -5.62
C GLU A 193 -6.46 14.21 -6.24
N ALA A 194 -5.52 13.74 -5.41
CA ALA A 194 -4.43 12.91 -5.90
C ALA A 194 -4.94 11.59 -6.48
N ALA A 195 -5.91 10.97 -5.82
CA ALA A 195 -6.54 9.75 -6.32
C ALA A 195 -7.25 9.96 -7.66
N HIS A 196 -8.03 11.05 -7.80
CA HIS A 196 -8.64 11.44 -9.07
C HIS A 196 -7.57 11.66 -10.16
N ALA A 197 -6.51 12.40 -9.86
CA ALA A 197 -5.45 12.71 -10.80
C ALA A 197 -4.73 11.45 -11.32
N VAL A 198 -4.43 10.49 -10.43
CA VAL A 198 -3.76 9.24 -10.81
C VAL A 198 -4.68 8.34 -11.63
N LEU A 199 -5.91 8.09 -11.17
CA LEU A 199 -6.84 7.17 -11.84
C LEU A 199 -7.29 7.68 -13.22
N THR A 200 -7.32 8.99 -13.43
CA THR A 200 -7.70 9.60 -14.71
C THR A 200 -6.51 10.02 -15.58
N SER A 201 -5.27 9.75 -15.13
CA SER A 201 -4.03 10.19 -15.80
C SER A 201 -3.81 9.61 -17.19
N GLY A 202 -4.40 8.45 -17.49
CA GLY A 202 -4.11 7.66 -18.69
C GLY A 202 -2.88 6.77 -18.59
N ALA A 203 -2.19 6.74 -17.44
CA ALA A 203 -1.14 5.77 -17.17
C ALA A 203 -1.72 4.35 -17.03
N PRO A 204 -0.94 3.28 -17.26
CA PRO A 204 -1.36 1.93 -16.88
C PRO A 204 -1.49 1.85 -15.36
N VAL A 205 -2.71 1.59 -14.87
CA VAL A 205 -3.00 1.48 -13.43
C VAL A 205 -3.62 0.12 -13.13
N THR A 206 -3.18 -0.50 -12.03
CA THR A 206 -3.84 -1.63 -11.39
C THR A 206 -4.32 -1.21 -10.00
N LEU A 207 -5.63 -1.28 -9.76
CA LEU A 207 -6.24 -0.99 -8.47
C LEU A 207 -6.44 -2.29 -7.65
N VAL A 208 -6.02 -2.22 -6.40
CA VAL A 208 -6.21 -3.25 -5.37
C VAL A 208 -7.15 -2.68 -4.30
N PRO A 209 -8.49 -2.73 -4.54
CA PRO A 209 -9.46 -2.04 -3.70
C PRO A 209 -9.74 -2.75 -2.37
N MET A 210 -10.43 -2.05 -1.47
CA MET A 210 -10.95 -2.63 -0.22
C MET A 210 -11.80 -3.89 -0.46
N ASP A 211 -12.53 -3.94 -1.58
CA ASP A 211 -13.37 -5.06 -1.96
C ASP A 211 -12.63 -6.40 -2.00
N VAL A 212 -11.38 -6.41 -2.50
CA VAL A 212 -10.53 -7.61 -2.53
C VAL A 212 -9.71 -7.75 -1.25
N THR A 213 -9.18 -6.65 -0.72
CA THR A 213 -8.26 -6.72 0.43
C THR A 213 -8.96 -7.12 1.73
N THR A 214 -10.26 -6.83 1.88
CA THR A 214 -11.05 -7.27 3.05
C THR A 214 -11.39 -8.77 3.02
N GLN A 215 -11.10 -9.48 1.92
CA GLN A 215 -11.14 -10.94 1.83
C GLN A 215 -9.85 -11.60 2.35
N THR A 216 -8.79 -10.80 2.58
CA THR A 216 -7.54 -11.28 3.17
C THR A 216 -7.65 -11.38 4.69
N GLN A 217 -6.87 -12.25 5.31
CA GLN A 217 -6.85 -12.37 6.77
C GLN A 217 -5.53 -12.99 7.23
N MET A 218 -4.82 -12.29 8.11
CA MET A 218 -3.70 -12.83 8.87
C MET A 218 -4.10 -13.01 10.34
N LEU A 219 -3.82 -14.20 10.87
CA LEU A 219 -4.04 -14.58 12.26
C LEU A 219 -2.73 -14.59 13.05
N HIS A 220 -2.84 -14.58 14.39
CA HIS A 220 -1.67 -14.80 15.27
C HIS A 220 -0.95 -16.11 14.94
N ALA A 221 -1.69 -17.17 14.63
CA ALA A 221 -1.10 -18.47 14.25
C ALA A 221 -0.32 -18.42 12.94
N ASP A 222 -0.62 -17.48 12.04
CA ASP A 222 0.12 -17.29 10.79
C ASP A 222 1.44 -16.56 11.09
N LEU A 223 1.37 -15.51 11.91
CA LEU A 223 2.55 -14.80 12.41
C LEU A 223 3.49 -15.73 13.20
N ASP A 224 2.94 -16.64 14.01
CA ASP A 224 3.72 -17.66 14.74
C ASP A 224 4.48 -18.60 13.79
N ARG A 225 3.93 -18.90 12.61
CA ARG A 225 4.62 -19.70 11.58
C ARG A 225 5.73 -18.90 10.90
N LEU A 226 5.50 -17.62 10.62
CA LEU A 226 6.52 -16.72 10.07
C LEU A 226 7.71 -16.55 11.02
N ALA A 227 7.44 -16.49 12.33
CA ALA A 227 8.46 -16.25 13.35
C ALA A 227 9.47 -17.41 13.52
N LYS A 228 9.15 -18.64 13.04
CA LYS A 228 9.97 -19.84 13.29
C LYS A 228 11.36 -19.84 12.64
N THR A 229 11.55 -19.11 11.55
CA THR A 229 12.85 -19.06 10.84
C THR A 229 13.88 -18.19 11.57
N GLU A 230 13.44 -17.32 12.48
CA GLU A 230 14.31 -16.42 13.27
C GLU A 230 15.30 -15.59 12.43
N ASN A 231 14.96 -15.26 11.18
CA ASN A 231 15.72 -14.29 10.38
C ASN A 231 15.34 -12.83 10.72
N GLY A 232 16.05 -11.86 10.15
CA GLY A 232 15.84 -10.44 10.42
C GLY A 232 14.39 -9.98 10.16
N LEU A 233 13.81 -10.38 9.03
CA LEU A 233 12.42 -10.05 8.67
C LEU A 233 11.41 -10.71 9.60
N SER A 234 11.55 -12.01 9.86
CA SER A 234 10.67 -12.74 10.78
C SER A 234 10.64 -12.11 12.17
N ARG A 235 11.80 -11.68 12.70
CA ARG A 235 11.88 -11.01 14.00
C ARG A 235 11.18 -9.65 13.99
N TYR A 236 11.45 -8.82 12.98
CA TYR A 236 10.81 -7.52 12.82
C TYR A 236 9.29 -7.65 12.75
N LEU A 237 8.79 -8.51 11.85
CA LEU A 237 7.35 -8.73 11.65
C LEU A 237 6.68 -9.26 12.93
N ALA A 238 7.27 -10.27 13.59
CA ALA A 238 6.72 -10.83 14.82
C ALA A 238 6.56 -9.78 15.94
N GLN A 239 7.51 -8.85 16.04
CA GLN A 239 7.50 -7.79 17.04
C GLN A 239 6.49 -6.69 16.70
N THR A 240 6.42 -6.25 15.44
CA THR A 240 5.61 -5.08 15.07
C THR A 240 4.16 -5.40 14.73
N ILE A 241 3.87 -6.60 14.19
CA ILE A 241 2.52 -6.97 13.70
C ILE A 241 1.63 -7.50 14.83
N ARG A 242 2.21 -8.20 15.81
CA ARG A 242 1.43 -8.86 16.87
C ARG A 242 0.48 -7.91 17.63
N PRO A 243 0.91 -6.71 18.07
CA PRO A 243 0.01 -5.75 18.72
C PRO A 243 -1.17 -5.35 17.82
N TRP A 244 -0.93 -5.16 16.52
CA TRP A 244 -1.95 -4.77 15.56
C TRP A 244 -2.99 -5.87 15.33
N ILE A 245 -2.60 -7.14 15.23
CA ILE A 245 -3.55 -8.25 15.12
C ILE A 245 -4.50 -8.21 16.33
N THR A 246 -3.97 -8.08 17.55
CA THR A 246 -4.78 -7.99 18.77
C THR A 246 -5.69 -6.77 18.78
N TYR A 247 -5.19 -5.60 18.37
CA TYR A 247 -5.97 -4.37 18.26
C TYR A 247 -7.12 -4.50 17.25
N SER A 248 -6.85 -5.07 16.07
CA SER A 248 -7.86 -5.35 15.04
C SER A 248 -8.95 -6.29 15.55
N MET A 249 -8.57 -7.37 16.24
CA MET A 249 -9.55 -8.29 16.83
C MET A 249 -10.50 -7.58 17.81
N GLN A 250 -9.97 -6.69 18.64
CA GLN A 250 -10.74 -5.99 19.67
C GLN A 250 -11.58 -4.82 19.13
N THR A 251 -11.15 -4.16 18.05
CA THR A 251 -11.80 -2.95 17.52
C THR A 251 -12.68 -3.21 16.29
N ARG A 252 -12.37 -4.25 15.51
CA ARG A 252 -13.04 -4.57 14.25
C ARG A 252 -13.86 -5.86 14.29
N ASN A 253 -13.84 -6.58 15.43
CA ASN A 253 -14.53 -7.87 15.60
C ASN A 253 -14.11 -8.90 14.52
N LEU A 254 -12.82 -8.92 14.18
CA LEU A 254 -12.22 -9.85 13.24
C LEU A 254 -11.44 -10.94 14.01
N PRO A 255 -11.25 -12.14 13.44
CA PRO A 255 -10.39 -13.17 14.06
C PRO A 255 -8.88 -12.83 13.97
N GLY A 256 -8.50 -11.81 13.20
CA GLY A 256 -7.13 -11.30 13.07
C GLY A 256 -7.11 -9.89 12.49
N CYS A 257 -6.21 -9.60 11.55
CA CYS A 257 -6.24 -8.37 10.74
C CYS A 257 -6.33 -8.65 9.24
N TRP A 258 -6.93 -7.72 8.50
CA TRP A 258 -6.80 -7.66 7.04
C TRP A 258 -5.37 -7.24 6.67
N ILE A 259 -4.89 -7.74 5.54
CA ILE A 259 -3.55 -7.49 4.97
C ILE A 259 -3.71 -6.95 3.53
N HIS A 260 -4.17 -5.71 3.46
CA HIS A 260 -4.35 -4.87 2.29
C HIS A 260 -3.10 -4.68 1.43
N ASP A 261 -2.03 -4.10 1.98
CA ASP A 261 -0.93 -3.53 1.19
C ASP A 261 -0.06 -4.63 0.60
N VAL A 262 0.19 -5.70 1.36
CA VAL A 262 0.97 -6.86 0.90
C VAL A 262 0.35 -7.55 -0.31
N LEU A 263 -0.97 -7.41 -0.54
CA LEU A 263 -1.63 -7.99 -1.70
C LEU A 263 -1.11 -7.39 -3.01
N THR A 264 -0.67 -6.13 -3.02
CA THR A 264 -0.06 -5.50 -4.21
C THR A 264 1.19 -6.26 -4.65
N ILE A 265 2.10 -6.52 -3.70
CA ILE A 265 3.36 -7.22 -3.93
C ILE A 265 3.12 -8.70 -4.24
N ALA A 266 2.22 -9.35 -3.49
CA ALA A 266 1.88 -10.75 -3.72
C ALA A 266 1.27 -10.97 -5.11
N TRP A 267 0.42 -10.05 -5.58
CA TRP A 267 -0.14 -10.10 -6.93
C TRP A 267 0.92 -9.91 -8.01
N LEU A 268 1.90 -9.01 -7.82
CA LEU A 268 3.03 -8.88 -8.75
C LEU A 268 3.84 -10.18 -8.85
N LEU A 269 4.06 -10.85 -7.73
CA LEU A 269 4.77 -12.13 -7.68
C LEU A 269 3.96 -13.29 -8.30
N ASP A 270 2.63 -13.27 -8.13
CA ASP A 270 1.75 -14.29 -8.67
C ASP A 270 0.36 -13.74 -9.00
N PRO A 271 0.15 -13.25 -10.25
CA PRO A 271 -1.13 -12.67 -10.66
C PRO A 271 -2.32 -13.64 -10.58
N SER A 272 -2.07 -14.95 -10.51
CA SER A 272 -3.15 -15.95 -10.40
C SER A 272 -3.74 -16.07 -9.00
N LEU A 273 -3.22 -15.28 -8.04
CA LEU A 273 -3.83 -15.13 -6.73
C LEU A 273 -5.19 -14.44 -6.78
N ALA A 274 -5.40 -13.58 -7.78
CA ALA A 274 -6.60 -12.77 -7.88
C ALA A 274 -7.25 -12.86 -9.26
N THR A 275 -8.56 -12.65 -9.31
CA THR A 275 -9.26 -12.35 -10.56
C THR A 275 -9.28 -10.85 -10.80
N THR A 276 -9.33 -10.44 -12.06
CA THR A 276 -9.34 -9.02 -12.45
C THR A 276 -10.49 -8.69 -13.39
N ALA A 277 -10.86 -7.42 -13.39
CA ALA A 277 -11.71 -6.79 -14.40
C ALA A 277 -11.07 -5.48 -14.88
N GLU A 278 -11.63 -4.87 -15.91
CA GLU A 278 -11.17 -3.59 -16.44
C GLU A 278 -12.35 -2.63 -16.55
N ASP A 279 -12.17 -1.40 -16.07
CA ASP A 279 -13.16 -0.33 -16.20
C ASP A 279 -12.48 1.04 -16.15
N TYR A 280 -13.21 2.08 -16.55
CA TYR A 280 -12.81 3.46 -16.29
C TYR A 280 -13.24 3.86 -14.88
N LEU A 281 -12.32 4.48 -14.16
CA LEU A 281 -12.52 4.86 -12.77
C LEU A 281 -12.46 6.37 -12.58
N ASP A 282 -13.24 6.85 -11.62
CA ASP A 282 -13.22 8.22 -11.14
C ASP A 282 -13.33 8.26 -9.61
N VAL A 283 -13.06 9.42 -9.01
CA VAL A 283 -13.18 9.70 -7.58
C VAL A 283 -14.08 10.93 -7.41
N SER A 284 -15.15 10.79 -6.65
CA SER A 284 -15.99 11.94 -6.31
C SER A 284 -15.19 12.94 -5.49
N LEU A 285 -15.24 14.22 -5.85
CA LEU A 285 -14.55 15.31 -5.15
C LEU A 285 -15.50 16.20 -4.34
N GLU A 286 -16.79 15.87 -4.30
CA GLU A 286 -17.82 16.78 -3.78
C GLU A 286 -18.76 16.10 -2.77
N GLY A 287 -19.31 16.92 -1.87
CA GLY A 287 -20.35 16.52 -0.94
C GLY A 287 -19.98 15.34 -0.05
N ILE A 288 -20.99 14.56 0.34
CA ILE A 288 -20.81 13.42 1.24
C ILE A 288 -20.04 12.26 0.60
N THR A 289 -20.02 12.17 -0.72
CA THR A 289 -19.34 11.11 -1.48
C THR A 289 -17.89 11.45 -1.79
N ARG A 290 -17.37 12.62 -1.38
CA ARG A 290 -15.98 13.01 -1.60
C ARG A 290 -15.00 11.90 -1.17
N GLY A 291 -14.07 11.49 -2.03
CA GLY A 291 -13.15 10.36 -1.84
C GLY A 291 -13.72 8.98 -2.21
N MET A 292 -14.99 8.87 -2.62
CA MET A 292 -15.59 7.63 -3.10
C MET A 292 -15.12 7.32 -4.52
N THR A 293 -14.62 6.10 -4.74
CA THR A 293 -14.25 5.59 -6.06
C THR A 293 -15.48 5.09 -6.80
N CYS A 294 -15.57 5.33 -8.10
CA CYS A 294 -16.65 4.80 -8.94
C CYS A 294 -16.14 4.24 -10.26
N CYS A 295 -16.82 3.21 -10.74
CA CYS A 295 -16.71 2.73 -12.12
C CYS A 295 -17.72 3.47 -13.00
N TYR A 296 -17.31 3.91 -14.19
CA TYR A 296 -18.19 4.68 -15.09
C TYR A 296 -17.99 4.39 -16.58
N GLY A 297 -17.34 3.28 -16.94
CA GLY A 297 -17.26 2.84 -18.33
C GLY A 297 -18.64 2.63 -18.96
N ARG A 298 -18.81 3.02 -20.23
CA ARG A 298 -20.13 2.97 -20.89
C ARG A 298 -20.69 1.55 -21.00
N ASP A 299 -19.81 0.57 -21.19
CA ASP A 299 -20.21 -0.83 -21.35
C ASP A 299 -20.64 -1.50 -20.04
N THR A 300 -20.27 -0.92 -18.89
CA THR A 300 -20.63 -1.45 -17.57
C THR A 300 -21.86 -0.77 -16.97
N LEU A 301 -22.22 0.43 -17.47
CA LEU A 301 -23.39 1.18 -17.02
C LEU A 301 -24.68 0.75 -17.73
N ARG A 302 -25.73 0.44 -16.97
CA ARG A 302 -27.10 0.24 -17.50
C ARG A 302 -27.80 1.56 -17.87
N LEU A 303 -27.41 2.66 -17.24
CA LEU A 303 -27.90 4.02 -17.49
C LEU A 303 -26.71 4.98 -17.46
N ASN A 304 -26.52 5.76 -18.52
CA ASN A 304 -25.39 6.67 -18.69
C ASN A 304 -25.81 8.13 -18.96
N ILE A 305 -27.09 8.46 -18.72
CA ILE A 305 -27.62 9.80 -18.92
C ILE A 305 -26.94 10.77 -17.94
N GLY A 306 -26.31 11.82 -18.46
CA GLY A 306 -25.59 12.82 -17.67
C GLY A 306 -24.17 12.41 -17.24
N ILE A 307 -23.70 11.23 -17.64
CA ILE A 307 -22.34 10.77 -17.38
C ILE A 307 -21.43 11.21 -18.54
N PRO A 308 -20.30 11.90 -18.28
CA PRO A 308 -19.37 12.32 -19.32
C PRO A 308 -18.71 11.11 -20.00
N GLU A 309 -18.09 11.34 -21.18
CA GLU A 309 -17.26 10.30 -21.77
C GLU A 309 -16.08 9.95 -20.86
N PRO A 310 -15.74 8.66 -20.74
CA PRO A 310 -14.55 8.25 -20.01
C PRO A 310 -13.28 8.92 -20.54
N LYS A 311 -12.43 9.34 -19.62
CA LYS A 311 -11.11 9.93 -19.89
C LYS A 311 -10.02 9.00 -19.38
N GLY A 312 -8.85 9.10 -20.00
CA GLY A 312 -7.68 8.31 -19.61
C GLY A 312 -7.72 6.89 -20.20
N ALA A 313 -7.26 5.93 -19.41
CA ALA A 313 -7.17 4.53 -19.78
C ALA A 313 -8.06 3.69 -18.84
N GLN A 314 -8.41 2.48 -19.29
CA GLN A 314 -9.03 1.51 -18.39
C GLN A 314 -8.04 1.10 -17.29
N VAL A 315 -8.56 0.93 -16.09
CA VAL A 315 -7.82 0.48 -14.91
C VAL A 315 -8.12 -1.00 -14.70
N THR A 316 -7.07 -1.80 -14.48
CA THR A 316 -7.23 -3.19 -14.03
C THR A 316 -7.63 -3.21 -12.56
N ILE A 317 -8.71 -3.89 -12.18
CA ILE A 317 -9.26 -3.90 -10.82
C ILE A 317 -9.25 -5.34 -10.29
N LEU A 318 -8.59 -5.59 -9.16
CA LEU A 318 -8.65 -6.89 -8.50
C LEU A 318 -10.02 -7.10 -7.83
N GLN A 319 -10.62 -8.28 -8.00
CA GLN A 319 -11.99 -8.58 -7.57
C GLN A 319 -12.08 -9.63 -6.46
N SER A 320 -11.22 -10.66 -6.50
CA SER A 320 -11.23 -11.76 -5.53
C SER A 320 -9.83 -12.26 -5.26
N ILE A 321 -9.61 -12.93 -4.13
CA ILE A 321 -8.30 -13.42 -3.71
C ILE A 321 -8.40 -14.79 -3.02
N ASP A 322 -7.45 -15.68 -3.30
CA ASP A 322 -7.22 -16.91 -2.53
C ASP A 322 -6.36 -16.61 -1.28
N ASN A 323 -7.00 -16.29 -0.16
CA ASN A 323 -6.28 -15.95 1.09
C ASN A 323 -5.36 -17.07 1.61
N PRO A 324 -5.77 -18.36 1.67
CA PRO A 324 -4.86 -19.43 2.05
C PRO A 324 -3.60 -19.50 1.19
N ARG A 325 -3.71 -19.27 -0.12
CA ARG A 325 -2.56 -19.23 -1.02
C ARG A 325 -1.72 -17.96 -0.83
N LEU A 326 -2.33 -16.81 -0.56
CA LEU A 326 -1.64 -15.57 -0.18
C LEU A 326 -0.77 -15.78 1.07
N ILE A 327 -1.34 -16.31 2.16
CA ILE A 327 -0.58 -16.59 3.40
C ILE A 327 0.57 -17.56 3.13
N SER A 328 0.32 -18.60 2.32
CA SER A 328 1.36 -19.58 1.96
C SER A 328 2.49 -18.95 1.12
N LEU A 329 2.18 -17.97 0.26
CA LEU A 329 3.16 -17.20 -0.50
C LEU A 329 4.02 -16.35 0.42
N ILE A 330 3.39 -15.60 1.34
CA ILE A 330 4.10 -14.76 2.31
C ILE A 330 5.03 -15.61 3.16
N GLU A 331 4.54 -16.75 3.69
CA GLU A 331 5.37 -17.70 4.43
C GLU A 331 6.56 -18.19 3.63
N HIS A 332 6.36 -18.55 2.36
CA HIS A 332 7.43 -19.03 1.51
C HIS A 332 8.57 -18.00 1.39
N TYR A 333 8.27 -16.76 1.03
CA TYR A 333 9.33 -15.76 0.82
C TYR A 333 10.00 -15.35 2.13
N ILE A 334 9.22 -15.05 3.17
CA ILE A 334 9.78 -14.60 4.44
C ILE A 334 10.66 -15.69 5.08
N GLN A 335 10.25 -16.97 5.01
CA GLN A 335 11.03 -18.07 5.60
C GLN A 335 12.29 -18.43 4.80
N ASN A 336 12.38 -18.07 3.52
CA ASN A 336 13.58 -18.31 2.70
C ASN A 336 14.47 -17.06 2.58
N TYR A 337 14.13 -15.95 3.25
CA TYR A 337 14.97 -14.75 3.24
C TYR A 337 16.34 -15.03 3.86
N GLY A 338 17.40 -14.80 3.06
CA GLY A 338 18.80 -14.99 3.45
C GLY A 338 19.32 -16.44 3.40
N ALA A 339 18.52 -17.40 2.91
CA ALA A 339 18.94 -18.78 2.66
C ALA A 339 19.59 -18.94 1.28
#